data_AF-A0A3P3VSU7-F1
#
_entry.id   AF-A0A3P3VSU7-F1
#
_cell.length_a   1.000
_cell.length_b   1.000
_cell.length_c   1.000
_cell.angle_alpha   90.00
_cell.angle_beta   90.00
_cell.angle_gamma   90.00
#
_symmetry.space_group_name_H-M   'P 1'
#
loop_
_entity.id
_entity.type
_entity.pdbx_description
1 polymer ?
#
loop_
_entity_poly.entity_id
_entity_poly.type
_entity_poly.pdbx_seq_one_letter_code
_entity_poly.pdbx_strand_id
1 'polypeptide(L)'
;MAFTKFLLKRLVNYLVLAFIATSIAYLLAAWLLNPQEVMYPPTTQGGRPIPPEVQQAYFDLRNINPDVSIWQRYLNWLSDLFTNPWDEKWLIAFEGVGG
;
A
#
# COMPACT_ATOMS: atom_id res chain seq x y z
N MET A 1 36.16 12.13 -11.79
CA MET A 1 35.73 10.87 -11.15
C MET A 1 35.38 11.00 -9.66
N ALA A 2 36.05 11.86 -8.86
CA ALA A 2 35.74 11.98 -7.42
C ALA A 2 34.34 12.56 -7.11
N PHE A 3 33.89 13.57 -7.85
CA PHE A 3 32.60 14.23 -7.66
C PHE A 3 31.40 13.29 -7.86
N THR A 4 31.39 12.53 -8.95
CA THR A 4 30.33 11.54 -9.25
C THR A 4 30.21 10.49 -8.16
N LYS A 5 31.35 9.99 -7.64
CA LYS A 5 31.37 9.02 -6.53
C LYS A 5 30.81 9.60 -5.23
N PHE A 6 31.10 10.87 -4.95
CA PHE A 6 30.54 11.58 -3.79
C PHE A 6 29.02 11.76 -3.92
N LEU A 7 28.54 12.23 -5.07
CA LEU A 7 27.11 12.38 -5.32
C LEU A 7 26.36 11.05 -5.23
N LEU A 8 26.89 9.98 -5.82
CA LEU A 8 26.29 8.64 -5.74
C LEU A 8 26.18 8.16 -4.29
N LYS A 9 27.23 8.32 -3.48
CA LYS A 9 27.18 7.95 -2.05
C LYS A 9 26.09 8.71 -1.31
N ARG A 10 25.98 10.02 -1.55
CA ARG A 10 24.95 10.85 -0.92
C ARG A 10 23.55 10.42 -1.32
N LEU A 11 23.35 10.17 -2.62
CA LEU A 11 22.07 9.70 -3.16
C LEU A 11 21.67 8.37 -2.52
N VAL A 12 22.57 7.37 -2.52
CA VAL A 12 22.31 6.05 -1.93
C VAL A 12 21.97 6.18 -0.44
N ASN A 13 22.69 7.01 0.32
CA ASN A 13 22.38 7.24 1.74
C ASN A 13 20.96 7.79 1.94
N TYR A 14 20.54 8.76 1.14
CA TYR A 14 19.19 9.31 1.24
C TYR A 14 18.12 8.32 0.78
N LEU A 15 18.39 7.52 -0.24
CA LEU A 15 17.49 6.46 -0.66
C LEU A 15 17.30 5.41 0.43
N VAL A 16 18.38 5.00 1.10
CA VAL A 16 18.31 4.06 2.23
C VAL A 16 17.53 4.66 3.40
N LEU A 17 17.81 5.92 3.77
CA LEU A 17 17.08 6.60 4.83
C LEU A 17 15.59 6.75 4.50
N ALA A 18 15.26 7.16 3.28
CA ALA A 18 13.88 7.27 2.82
C ALA A 18 13.19 5.90 2.85
N PHE A 19 13.83 4.86 2.34
CA PHE A 19 13.29 3.51 2.35
C PHE A 19 12.98 3.01 3.76
N ILE A 20 13.92 3.19 4.70
CA ILE A 20 13.72 2.80 6.11
C ILE A 20 12.58 3.63 6.72
N ALA A 21 12.57 4.94 6.51
CA ALA A 21 11.52 5.81 7.05
C ALA A 21 10.13 5.44 6.52
N THR A 22 9.99 5.20 5.21
CA THR A 22 8.73 4.76 4.60
C THR A 22 8.29 3.38 5.10
N SER A 23 9.23 2.45 5.26
CA SER A 23 8.92 1.10 5.78
C SER A 23 8.40 1.15 7.21
N ILE A 24 9.05 1.95 8.08
CA ILE A 24 8.60 2.16 9.46
C ILE A 24 7.23 2.84 9.47
N ALA A 25 7.04 3.88 8.66
CA ALA A 25 5.77 4.59 8.56
C ALA A 25 4.63 3.65 8.11
N TYR A 26 4.88 2.77 7.13
CA TYR A 26 3.91 1.76 6.68
C TYR A 26 3.53 0.83 7.83
N LEU A 27 4.52 0.24 8.52
CA LEU A 27 4.26 -0.70 9.60
C LEU A 27 3.53 -0.04 10.78
N LEU A 28 3.90 1.20 11.12
CA LEU A 28 3.20 1.98 12.15
C LEU A 28 1.76 2.30 11.75
N ALA A 29 1.53 2.71 10.50
CA ALA A 29 0.19 2.96 9.99
C ALA A 29 -0.65 1.68 10.04
N ALA A 30 -0.13 0.55 9.57
CA ALA A 30 -0.83 -0.73 9.57
C ALA A 30 -1.09 -1.29 10.98
N TRP A 31 -0.29 -0.90 11.97
CA TRP A 31 -0.44 -1.37 13.35
C TRP A 31 -1.34 -0.46 14.20
N LEU A 32 -1.26 0.85 13.99
CA LEU A 32 -1.97 1.84 14.80
C LEU A 32 -3.32 2.25 14.21
N LEU A 33 -3.45 2.24 12.88
CA LEU A 33 -4.68 2.59 12.19
C LEU A 33 -5.44 1.32 11.83
N ASN A 34 -6.75 1.35 12.05
CA ASN A 34 -7.69 0.35 11.57
C ASN A 34 -8.37 0.88 10.29
N PRO A 35 -7.72 0.82 9.11
CA PRO A 35 -8.27 1.39 7.87
C PRO A 35 -9.64 0.79 7.53
N GLN A 36 -9.90 -0.46 7.90
CA GLN A 36 -11.19 -1.13 7.71
C GLN A 36 -12.37 -0.45 8.43
N GLU A 37 -12.12 0.33 9.48
CA GLU A 37 -13.17 1.04 10.23
C GLU A 37 -13.62 2.35 9.56
N VAL A 38 -12.86 2.85 8.59
CA VAL A 38 -13.16 4.11 7.89
C VAL A 38 -13.32 3.93 6.39
N MET A 39 -12.67 2.91 5.81
CA MET A 39 -12.72 2.57 4.39
C MET A 39 -13.73 1.46 4.14
N TYR A 40 -15.02 1.75 4.34
CA TYR A 40 -16.08 0.79 4.04
C TYR A 40 -16.18 0.54 2.53
N PRO A 41 -16.57 -0.68 2.10
CA PRO A 41 -17.00 -0.88 0.74
C PRO A 41 -18.22 0.02 0.48
N PRO A 42 -18.37 0.58 -0.73
CA PRO A 42 -19.53 1.40 -1.05
C PRO A 42 -20.80 0.62 -0.70
N THR A 43 -21.62 1.18 0.19
CA THR A 43 -22.87 0.55 0.63
C THR A 43 -23.72 0.25 -0.59
N THR A 44 -24.04 -1.02 -0.79
CA THR A 44 -24.96 -1.42 -1.86
C THR A 44 -26.24 -0.61 -1.75
N GLN A 45 -26.65 -0.03 -2.87
CA GLN A 45 -27.84 0.82 -3.01
C GLN A 45 -29.02 0.24 -2.22
N GLY A 46 -29.49 0.96 -1.19
CA GLY A 46 -30.61 0.54 -0.35
C GLY A 46 -30.28 0.11 1.09
N GLY A 47 -29.06 0.36 1.59
CA GLY A 47 -28.74 0.24 3.03
C GLY A 47 -28.66 -1.20 3.55
N ARG A 48 -28.53 -2.19 2.66
CA ARG A 48 -28.37 -3.60 3.05
C ARG A 48 -26.96 -3.84 3.58
N PRO A 49 -26.79 -4.64 4.65
CA PRO A 49 -25.48 -5.08 5.11
C PRO A 49 -24.75 -5.83 3.99
N ILE A 50 -23.49 -5.47 3.76
CA ILE A 50 -22.66 -6.10 2.74
C ILE A 50 -22.26 -7.49 3.25
N PRO A 51 -22.40 -8.56 2.44
CA PRO A 51 -21.93 -9.89 2.84
C PRO A 51 -20.46 -9.86 3.30
N PRO A 52 -20.07 -10.62 4.34
CA PRO A 52 -18.70 -10.63 4.85
C PRO A 52 -17.66 -10.99 3.77
N GLU A 53 -17.98 -11.92 2.87
CA GLU A 53 -17.12 -12.35 1.77
C GLU A 53 -16.82 -11.19 0.80
N VAL A 54 -17.81 -10.35 0.51
CA VAL A 54 -17.65 -9.19 -0.37
C VAL A 54 -16.83 -8.10 0.33
N GLN A 55 -17.00 -7.94 1.65
CA GLN A 55 -16.15 -7.05 2.45
C GLN A 55 -14.68 -7.50 2.46
N GLN A 56 -14.43 -8.78 2.67
CA GLN A 56 -13.07 -9.34 2.65
C GLN A 56 -12.42 -9.15 1.28
N ALA A 57 -13.12 -9.50 0.19
CA ALA A 57 -12.61 -9.27 -1.17
C ALA A 57 -12.28 -7.80 -1.43
N TYR A 58 -13.12 -6.87 -0.95
CA TYR A 58 -12.85 -5.44 -1.05
C TYR A 58 -11.58 -5.02 -0.27
N PHE A 59 -11.38 -5.55 0.93
CA PHE A 59 -10.18 -5.27 1.71
C PHE A 59 -8.92 -5.91 1.14
N ASP A 60 -9.03 -7.10 0.52
CA ASP A 60 -7.95 -7.78 -0.17
C ASP A 60 -7.45 -6.98 -1.37
N LEU A 61 -8.38 -6.49 -2.20
CA LEU A 61 -8.07 -5.62 -3.35
C LEU A 61 -7.30 -4.37 -2.95
N ARG A 62 -7.55 -3.85 -1.73
CA ARG A 62 -6.90 -2.65 -1.20
C ARG A 62 -5.71 -2.96 -0.29
N ASN A 63 -5.34 -4.22 -0.13
CA ASN A 63 -4.27 -4.66 0.75
C ASN A 63 -4.43 -4.17 2.21
N ILE A 64 -5.67 -4.08 2.69
CA ILE A 64 -6.02 -3.64 4.07
C ILE A 64 -6.76 -4.72 4.87
N ASN A 65 -6.87 -5.94 4.35
CA ASN A 65 -7.59 -7.02 5.02
C ASN A 65 -6.99 -7.33 6.41
N PRO A 66 -7.78 -7.22 7.51
CA PRO A 66 -7.31 -7.52 8.86
C PRO A 66 -6.92 -8.99 9.06
N ASP A 67 -7.50 -9.92 8.28
CA ASP A 67 -7.23 -11.35 8.36
C ASP A 67 -5.86 -11.73 7.75
N VAL A 68 -5.27 -10.82 6.98
CA VAL A 68 -3.95 -10.98 6.37
C VAL A 68 -2.88 -10.40 7.30
N SER A 69 -1.80 -11.17 7.52
CA SER A 69 -0.69 -10.68 8.34
C SER A 69 -0.12 -9.35 7.81
N ILE A 70 0.29 -8.46 8.72
CA ILE A 70 0.90 -7.16 8.35
C ILE A 70 2.14 -7.39 7.49
N TRP A 71 2.91 -8.46 7.74
CA TRP A 71 4.08 -8.80 6.95
C TRP A 71 3.74 -9.13 5.49
N GLN A 72 2.71 -9.94 5.26
CA GLN A 72 2.26 -10.24 3.90
C GLN A 72 1.78 -8.97 3.19
N ARG A 73 1.02 -8.11 3.87
CA ARG A 73 0.57 -6.83 3.31
C ARG A 73 1.73 -5.91 2.95
N TYR A 74 2.74 -5.83 3.81
CA TYR A 74 3.97 -5.09 3.54
C TYR A 74 4.71 -5.62 2.31
N LEU A 75 4.86 -6.95 2.19
CA LEU A 75 5.50 -7.57 1.03
C LEU A 75 4.70 -7.35 -0.26
N ASN A 76 3.38 -7.40 -0.21
CA ASN A 76 2.53 -7.10 -1.38
C ASN A 76 2.75 -5.66 -1.85
N TRP A 77 2.74 -4.69 -0.93
CA TRP A 77 3.03 -3.29 -1.24
C TRP A 77 4.45 -3.08 -1.79
N LEU A 78 5.45 -3.70 -1.15
CA LEU A 78 6.85 -3.60 -1.56
C LEU A 78 7.09 -4.25 -2.94
N SER A 79 6.49 -5.41 -3.19
CA SER A 79 6.55 -6.10 -4.48
C SER A 79 5.90 -5.26 -5.56
N ASP A 80 4.73 -4.68 -5.27
CA ASP A 80 4.02 -3.82 -6.21
C ASP A 80 4.94 -2.73 -6.74
N LEU A 81 5.74 -2.05 -5.90
CA LEU A 81 6.70 -1.00 -6.32
C LEU A 81 7.61 -1.40 -7.49
N PHE A 82 7.87 -2.70 -7.71
CA PHE A 82 8.74 -3.21 -8.76
C PHE A 82 8.02 -3.98 -9.87
N THR A 83 6.76 -4.42 -9.68
CA THR A 83 6.07 -5.30 -10.63
C THR A 83 5.16 -4.57 -11.62
N ASN A 84 4.45 -3.52 -11.19
CA ASN A 84 3.48 -2.83 -12.04
C ASN A 84 4.07 -1.55 -12.66
N PRO A 85 3.76 -1.24 -13.93
CA PRO A 85 4.10 0.04 -14.55
C PRO A 85 3.61 1.23 -13.70
N TRP A 86 4.41 2.28 -13.63
CA TRP A 86 4.12 3.43 -12.77
C TRP A 86 2.84 4.16 -13.18
N ASP A 87 2.50 4.17 -14.46
CA ASP A 87 1.26 4.73 -15.01
C ASP A 87 0.01 3.99 -14.51
N GLU A 88 0.07 2.66 -14.38
CA GLU A 88 -1.06 1.86 -13.89
C GLU A 88 -1.29 2.02 -12.38
N LYS A 89 -0.22 2.29 -11.61
CA LYS A 89 -0.30 2.52 -10.15
C LYS A 89 -1.18 3.71 -9.79
N TRP A 90 -1.07 4.80 -10.55
CA TRP A 90 -1.86 6.01 -10.31
C TRP A 90 -3.35 5.76 -10.55
N LEU A 91 -3.68 4.99 -11.58
CA LEU A 91 -5.07 4.66 -11.93
C LEU A 91 -5.72 3.76 -10.86
N ILE A 92 -4.99 2.74 -10.38
CA ILE A 92 -5.48 1.86 -9.32
C ILE A 92 -5.66 2.62 -8.00
N ALA A 93 -4.72 3.50 -7.65
CA ALA A 93 -4.74 4.23 -6.39
C ALA A 93 -5.88 5.25 -6.27
N PHE A 94 -6.24 5.93 -7.37
CA PHE A 94 -7.17 7.07 -7.35
C PHE A 94 -8.48 6.83 -8.09
N GLU A 95 -8.48 6.03 -9.15
CA GLU A 95 -9.68 5.81 -9.98
C GLU A 95 -10.40 4.50 -9.61
N GLY A 96 -9.76 3.62 -8.85
CA GLY A 96 -10.35 2.33 -8.45
C GLY A 96 -10.61 1.39 -9.62
N VAL A 97 -9.98 1.65 -10.77
CA VAL A 97 -10.03 0.78 -11.95
C VAL A 97 -8.93 -0.27 -11.81
N GLY A 98 -9.24 -1.34 -11.10
CA GLY A 98 -8.49 -2.59 -11.16
C GLY A 98 -9.11 -3.48 -12.23
N GLY A 99 -8.36 -3.79 -13.28
CA GLY A 99 -8.69 -4.88 -14.21
C GLY A 99 -8.37 -6.24 -13.60
#